data_AF-A0A1F0GG76-F1
#
_entry.id   AF-A0A1F0GG76-F1
#
_cell.length_a   1.000
_cell.length_b   1.000
_cell.length_c   1.000
_cell.angle_alpha   90.00
_cell.angle_beta   90.00
_cell.angle_gamma   90.00
#
_symmetry.space_group_name_H-M   'P 1'
#
loop_
_entity.id
_entity.type
_entity.pdbx_description
1 polymer ?
#
loop_
_entity_poly.entity_id
_entity_poly.type
_entity_poly.pdbx_seq_one_letter_code
_entity_poly.pdbx_strand_id
1 'polypeptide(L)'
;MTIFETVKELIFIDQEITASQEKLLNTIVDLTTKKLLSKLQDKEVPEQLEHIVIEVSIIRYNRLGSEGMSKESQDGRSIEFNNNDFKDFEDEIADYLNGLNKNTHKSRVRFL
;
A
#
# COMPACT_ATOMS: atom_id res chain seq x y z
N MET A 1 0.51 -7.07 -15.56
CA MET A 1 1.61 -6.76 -14.63
C MET A 1 1.01 -6.72 -13.24
N THR A 2 1.63 -7.31 -12.22
CA THR A 2 1.08 -7.28 -10.85
C THR A 2 1.66 -6.10 -10.08
N ILE A 3 0.99 -5.67 -9.00
CA ILE A 3 1.53 -4.64 -8.07
C ILE A 3 2.96 -4.98 -7.65
N PHE A 4 3.23 -6.25 -7.32
CA PHE A 4 4.56 -6.70 -6.90
C PHE A 4 5.61 -6.51 -8.00
N GLU A 5 5.31 -6.94 -9.24
CA GLU A 5 6.24 -6.78 -10.36
C GLU A 5 6.52 -5.30 -10.66
N THR A 6 5.49 -4.44 -10.61
CA THR A 6 5.67 -2.99 -10.80
C THR A 6 6.58 -2.39 -9.74
N VAL A 7 6.37 -2.71 -8.46
CA VAL A 7 7.23 -2.21 -7.37
C VAL A 7 8.67 -2.73 -7.54
N LYS A 8 8.83 -4.00 -7.92
CA LYS A 8 10.14 -4.62 -8.15
C LYS A 8 10.90 -3.90 -9.27
N GLU A 9 10.26 -3.66 -10.41
CA GLU A 9 10.88 -2.96 -11.54
C GLU A 9 11.26 -1.51 -11.19
N LEU A 10 10.45 -0.82 -10.38
CA LEU A 10 10.73 0.56 -9.96
C LEU A 10 11.89 0.68 -8.98
N ILE A 11 12.10 -0.30 -8.10
CA ILE A 11 13.17 -0.27 -7.10
C ILE A 11 14.49 -0.80 -7.67
N PHE A 12 14.44 -1.83 -8.52
CA PHE A 12 15.60 -2.59 -8.98
C PHE A 12 15.85 -2.44 -10.49
N ILE A 13 15.74 -1.22 -11.01
CA ILE A 13 15.83 -0.92 -12.45
C ILE A 13 17.07 -1.54 -13.11
N ASP A 14 18.23 -1.46 -12.43
CA ASP A 14 19.53 -1.89 -12.97
C ASP A 14 20.22 -2.95 -12.09
N GLN A 15 19.47 -3.63 -11.21
CA GLN A 15 20.06 -4.52 -10.21
C GLN A 15 19.31 -5.84 -10.13
N GLU A 16 20.05 -6.94 -10.02
CA GLU A 16 19.45 -8.22 -9.66
C GLU A 16 19.00 -8.18 -8.20
N ILE A 17 17.74 -8.58 -7.97
CA ILE A 17 17.18 -8.72 -6.63
C ILE A 17 17.69 -10.01 -5.98
N THR A 18 18.13 -9.94 -4.73
CA THR A 18 18.45 -11.14 -3.95
C THR A 18 17.17 -11.78 -3.39
N ALA A 19 17.19 -13.09 -3.11
CA ALA A 19 16.04 -13.79 -2.52
C ALA A 19 15.56 -13.18 -1.19
N SER A 20 16.48 -12.61 -0.38
CA SER A 20 16.13 -11.93 0.87
C SER A 20 15.42 -10.60 0.62
N GLN A 21 15.87 -9.81 -0.35
CA GLN A 21 15.21 -8.57 -0.76
C GLN A 21 13.85 -8.84 -1.37
N GLU A 22 13.73 -9.90 -2.18
CA GLU A 22 12.47 -10.31 -2.79
C GLU A 22 11.44 -10.74 -1.74
N LYS A 23 11.86 -11.52 -0.74
CA LYS A 23 11.00 -11.90 0.40
C LYS A 23 10.55 -10.69 1.22
N LEU A 24 11.46 -9.75 1.48
CA LEU A 24 11.13 -8.51 2.18
C LEU A 24 10.13 -7.68 1.38
N LEU A 25 10.36 -7.50 0.08
CA LEU A 25 9.48 -6.74 -0.79
C LEU A 25 8.08 -7.34 -0.86
N ASN A 26 7.99 -8.67 -1.00
CA ASN A 26 6.72 -9.39 -0.96
C ASN A 26 5.97 -9.13 0.36
N THR A 27 6.68 -9.18 1.49
CA THR A 27 6.09 -8.92 2.81
C THR A 27 5.56 -7.48 2.93
N ILE A 28 6.30 -6.51 2.39
CA ILE A 28 5.89 -5.10 2.40
C ILE A 28 4.64 -4.90 1.54
N VAL A 29 4.61 -5.44 0.33
CA VAL A 29 3.47 -5.34 -0.58
C VAL A 29 2.24 -6.01 0.04
N ASP A 30 2.36 -7.23 0.55
CA ASP A 30 1.24 -7.96 1.18
C ASP A 30 0.64 -7.21 2.37
N LEU A 31 1.47 -6.69 3.27
CA LEU A 31 0.99 -5.94 4.44
C LEU A 31 0.38 -4.59 4.05
N THR A 32 0.93 -3.94 3.02
CA THR A 32 0.40 -2.67 2.50
C THR A 32 -0.95 -2.87 1.84
N THR A 33 -1.09 -3.91 1.00
CA THR A 33 -2.36 -4.34 0.41
C THR A 33 -3.40 -4.61 1.49
N LYS A 34 -3.09 -5.45 2.48
CA LYS A 34 -4.00 -5.77 3.59
C LYS A 34 -4.44 -4.53 4.37
N LYS A 35 -3.54 -3.57 4.56
CA LYS A 35 -3.83 -2.31 5.26
C LYS A 35 -4.77 -1.41 4.44
N LEU A 36 -4.54 -1.29 3.13
CA LEU A 36 -5.45 -0.57 2.24
C LEU A 36 -6.83 -1.23 2.22
N LEU A 37 -6.89 -2.55 2.03
CA LEU A 37 -8.14 -3.32 2.08
C LEU A 37 -8.91 -3.12 3.38
N SER A 38 -8.20 -3.11 4.52
CA SER A 38 -8.82 -2.83 5.82
C SER A 38 -9.39 -1.41 5.92
N LYS A 39 -8.78 -0.41 5.27
CA LYS A 39 -9.32 0.96 5.20
C LYS A 39 -10.53 1.03 4.27
N LEU A 40 -10.50 0.29 3.16
CA LEU A 40 -11.58 0.23 2.18
C LEU A 40 -12.78 -0.61 2.64
N GLN A 41 -12.57 -1.49 3.64
CA GLN A 41 -13.53 -2.53 4.05
C GLN A 41 -13.93 -3.44 2.88
N ASP A 42 -12.97 -3.72 2.00
CA ASP A 42 -13.16 -4.50 0.78
C ASP A 42 -12.25 -5.74 0.76
N LYS A 43 -12.48 -6.66 -0.18
CA LYS A 43 -11.72 -7.90 -0.35
C LYS A 43 -10.63 -7.80 -1.41
N GLU A 44 -10.78 -6.88 -2.35
CA GLU A 44 -9.85 -6.68 -3.46
C GLU A 44 -9.49 -5.20 -3.60
N VAL A 45 -8.26 -4.92 -4.05
CA VAL A 45 -7.80 -3.55 -4.27
C VAL A 45 -8.37 -3.09 -5.60
N PRO A 46 -9.15 -2.00 -5.64
CA PRO A 46 -9.65 -1.45 -6.90
C PRO A 46 -8.48 -1.00 -7.78
N GLU A 47 -8.58 -1.23 -9.09
CA GLU A 47 -7.56 -0.85 -10.08
C GLU A 47 -7.13 0.63 -9.93
N GLN A 48 -8.08 1.51 -9.67
CA GLN A 48 -7.87 2.95 -9.47
C GLN A 48 -7.07 3.30 -8.22
N LEU A 49 -6.89 2.37 -7.27
CA LEU A 49 -6.15 2.57 -6.02
C LEU A 49 -4.89 1.69 -5.94
N GLU A 50 -4.55 0.95 -7.00
CA GLU A 50 -3.35 0.11 -7.02
C GLU A 50 -2.06 0.95 -6.85
N HIS A 51 -2.03 2.17 -7.40
CA HIS A 51 -0.89 3.09 -7.27
C HIS A 51 -0.58 3.42 -5.81
N ILE A 52 -1.58 3.50 -4.94
CA ILE A 52 -1.38 3.72 -3.50
C ILE A 52 -0.54 2.59 -2.91
N VAL A 53 -0.86 1.34 -3.25
CA VAL A 53 -0.09 0.18 -2.76
C VAL A 53 1.34 0.24 -3.30
N ILE A 54 1.51 0.61 -4.58
CA ILE A 54 2.82 0.72 -5.23
C ILE A 54 3.68 1.77 -4.51
N GLU A 55 3.20 3.01 -4.41
CA GLU A 55 3.95 4.14 -3.84
C GLU A 55 4.29 3.91 -2.37
N VAL A 56 3.31 3.47 -1.57
CA VAL A 56 3.54 3.16 -0.16
C VAL A 56 4.56 2.03 0.00
N SER A 57 4.50 0.99 -0.85
CA SER A 57 5.46 -0.11 -0.79
C SER A 57 6.90 0.36 -1.10
N ILE A 58 7.07 1.24 -2.09
CA ILE A 58 8.37 1.84 -2.43
C ILE A 58 8.91 2.66 -1.26
N ILE A 59 8.10 3.55 -0.68
CA ILE A 59 8.48 4.38 0.47
C ILE A 59 8.92 3.50 1.64
N ARG A 60 8.15 2.45 1.95
CA ARG A 60 8.46 1.55 3.07
C ARG A 60 9.71 0.72 2.82
N TYR A 61 9.92 0.24 1.60
CA TYR A 61 11.15 -0.47 1.24
C TYR A 61 12.37 0.43 1.39
N ASN A 62 12.31 1.65 0.85
CA ASN A 62 13.41 2.62 0.93
C ASN A 62 13.73 3.02 2.38
N ARG A 63 12.70 3.20 3.22
CA ARG A 63 12.87 3.47 4.66
C ARG A 63 13.57 2.32 5.37
N LEU A 64 13.10 1.08 5.20
CA LEU A 64 13.68 -0.11 5.83
C LEU A 64 15.09 -0.42 5.33
N GLY A 65 15.35 -0.20 4.04
CA GLY A 65 16.69 -0.33 3.44
C GLY A 65 17.68 0.69 4.00
N SER A 66 17.24 1.94 4.17
CA SER A 66 18.04 3.03 4.76
C SER A 66 18.30 2.81 6.26
N GLU A 67 17.33 2.26 6.99
CA GLU A 67 17.48 1.87 8.40
C GLU A 67 18.49 0.73 8.54
N GLY A 68 18.50 -0.24 7.62
CA GLY A 68 19.50 -1.31 7.56
C GLY A 68 20.94 -0.81 7.43
N MET A 69 21.15 0.28 6.67
CA MET A 69 22.45 0.96 6.53
C MET A 69 22.80 1.83 7.74
N SER A 70 21.80 2.31 8.50
CA SER A 70 21.99 3.16 9.68
C SER A 70 22.01 2.40 11.02
N LYS A 71 21.92 1.05 10.99
CA LYS A 71 21.86 0.15 12.14
C LYS A 71 23.20 -0.05 12.88
N GLU A 72 24.00 1.01 12.99
CA GLU A 72 24.99 1.17 14.05
C GLU A 72 24.44 2.02 15.21
N SER A 73 23.12 1.99 15.45
CA SER A 73 22.54 2.54 16.68
C SER A 73 21.11 2.03 16.93
N GLN A 74 20.95 1.41 18.11
CA GLN A 74 19.72 1.27 18.87
C GLN A 74 18.76 0.13 18.48
N ASP A 75 19.15 -1.05 18.96
CA ASP A 75 18.36 -1.91 19.85
C ASP A 75 16.89 -1.49 20.12
N GLY A 76 15.95 -2.36 19.75
CA GLY A 76 14.70 -2.51 20.50
C GLY A 76 13.48 -1.66 20.16
N ARG A 77 13.37 -1.00 19.00
CA ARG A 77 12.07 -0.41 18.58
C ARG A 77 11.24 -1.43 17.80
N SER A 78 10.16 -1.87 18.43
CA SER A 78 8.98 -2.44 17.79
C SER A 78 8.73 -1.70 16.47
N ILE A 79 8.54 -2.43 15.37
CA ILE A 79 8.05 -1.85 14.12
C ILE A 79 6.62 -1.38 14.42
N GLU A 80 6.47 -0.20 15.02
CA GLU A 80 5.20 0.50 15.04
C GLU A 80 4.89 0.76 13.58
N PHE A 81 3.93 0.00 13.06
CA PHE A 81 3.37 0.14 11.72
C PHE A 81 2.69 1.49 11.64
N ASN A 82 3.48 2.55 11.53
CA ASN A 82 3.05 3.92 11.67
C ASN A 82 1.88 4.17 10.69
N ASN A 83 0.78 4.69 11.22
CA ASN A 83 -0.41 4.97 10.41
C ASN A 83 -0.17 6.07 9.37
N ASN A 84 0.98 6.74 9.44
CA ASN A 84 1.39 7.81 8.55
C ASN A 84 1.63 7.40 7.09
N ASP A 85 1.89 6.12 6.81
CA ASP A 85 2.27 5.70 5.45
C ASP A 85 1.16 5.94 4.40
N PHE A 86 -0.10 6.09 4.82
CA PHE A 86 -1.25 6.37 3.93
C PHE A 86 -1.70 7.83 3.95
N LYS A 87 -1.04 8.69 4.73
CA LYS A 87 -1.53 10.04 5.04
C LYS A 87 -1.77 10.87 3.77
N ASP A 88 -0.86 10.79 2.82
CA ASP A 88 -0.94 11.56 1.57
C ASP A 88 -2.05 11.06 0.63
N PHE A 89 -2.63 9.88 0.92
CA PHE A 89 -3.69 9.25 0.14
C PHE A 89 -5.04 9.20 0.88
N GLU A 90 -5.15 9.80 2.07
CA GLU A 90 -6.38 9.74 2.88
C GLU A 90 -7.57 10.38 2.15
N ASP A 91 -7.36 11.51 1.49
CA ASP A 91 -8.40 12.21 0.72
C ASP A 91 -8.89 11.35 -0.45
N GLU A 92 -7.97 10.72 -1.19
CA GLU A 92 -8.30 9.85 -2.33
C GLU A 92 -9.08 8.60 -1.90
N ILE A 93 -8.64 7.96 -0.81
CA ILE A 93 -9.34 6.82 -0.20
C ILE A 93 -10.75 7.24 0.26
N ALA A 94 -10.87 8.42 0.88
CA ALA A 94 -12.15 8.94 1.34
C ALA A 94 -13.08 9.24 0.15
N ASP A 95 -12.58 9.85 -0.92
CA ASP A 95 -13.35 10.14 -2.12
C ASP A 95 -13.86 8.87 -2.80
N TYR A 96 -13.02 7.84 -2.89
CA TYR A 96 -13.43 6.52 -3.39
C TYR A 96 -14.58 5.94 -2.56
N LEU A 97 -14.44 5.90 -1.23
CA LEU A 97 -15.49 5.41 -0.32
C LEU A 97 -16.78 6.23 -0.42
N ASN A 98 -16.67 7.56 -0.54
CA ASN A 98 -17.81 8.45 -0.73
C ASN A 98 -18.52 8.21 -2.09
N GLY A 99 -17.75 7.92 -3.15
CA GLY A 99 -18.27 7.57 -4.46
C GLY A 99 -19.12 6.29 -4.45
N LEU A 100 -18.67 5.25 -3.73
CA LEU A 100 -19.45 4.03 -3.53
C LEU A 100 -20.80 4.31 -2.86
N ASN A 101 -20.80 5.13 -1.81
CA ASN A 101 -22.02 5.50 -1.07
C ASN A 101 -23.00 6.36 -1.88
N LYS A 102 -22.53 7.17 -2.84
CA LYS A 102 -23.42 7.94 -3.73
C LYS A 102 -24.13 7.04 -4.76
N ASN A 103 -23.49 5.95 -5.20
CA ASN A 103 -24.09 5.01 -6.14
C ASN A 103 -25.14 4.09 -5.49
N THR A 104 -25.05 3.81 -4.19
CA THR A 104 -26.05 2.99 -3.48
C THR A 104 -27.38 3.71 -3.25
N HIS A 105 -27.40 5.05 -3.26
CA HIS A 105 -28.61 5.85 -3.04
C HIS A 105 -29.50 6.07 -4.29
N LYS A 106 -29.16 5.50 -5.45
CA LYS A 106 -29.93 5.67 -6.71
C LYS A 106 -31.06 4.67 -6.96
N SER A 107 -31.42 3.84 -5.98
CA SER A 107 -32.41 2.77 -6.14
C SER A 107 -33.57 2.86 -5.15
N ARG A 108 -34.60 3.66 -5.48
CA ARG A 108 -36.05 3.34 -5.30
C ARG A 108 -36.90 4.55 -5.69
N VAL A 109 -37.03 4.81 -6.98
CA VAL A 109 -38.22 5.53 -7.46
C VAL A 109 -39.34 4.48 -7.57
N ARG A 110 -40.14 4.35 -6.51
CA ARG A 110 -41.44 3.68 -6.61
C ARG A 110 -42.38 4.66 -7.29
N PHE A 111 -42.69 4.40 -8.56
CA PHE A 111 -43.86 4.99 -9.18
C PHE A 111 -45.09 4.30 -8.57
N LEU A 112 -45.95 5.11 -7.94
CA LEU A 112 -47.29 4.73 -7.51
C LEU A 112 -48.25 4.77 -8.70
#